data_AF-K1S4U9-F1
#
_entry.id   AF-K1S4U9-F1
#
_cell.length_a   1.000
_cell.length_b   1.000
_cell.length_c   1.000
_cell.angle_alpha   90.00
_cell.angle_beta   90.00
_cell.angle_gamma   90.00
#
_symmetry.space_group_name_H-M   'P 1'
#
loop_
_entity.id
_entity.type
_entity.pdbx_description
1 polymer ?
#
loop_
_entity_poly.entity_id
_entity_poly.type
_entity_poly.pdbx_seq_one_letter_code
_entity_poly.pdbx_strand_id
1 'polypeptide(L)'
;MNKIYHFILFCFATLCLAACSDDDPEVSGIDGKDHFISEFALTVDGITYQAMIVGDKITVEIPYNTSLKGATVEYALCEGASINPNPSTIEDWENEWKFVVTSKMQDSKVYSYTYQYTDIEQSGSVVLATQAEVDNFAKTGINKIEGSLTIGTADGEEITNLDGLANLKQISNSLVINPSYKGTDLTGLDNLEQLGSFKLGSTTSASKNIMLKTVNLPSLLGVTGDFVVNSSVIEKISIPKVEFIGEDMYITSDALLDLDANAVESVGASLIVKGSVAQKESATTEA
;
A
#
# COMPACT_ATOMS: atom_id res chain seq x y z
N MET A 1 18.85 -6.13 -29.42
CA MET A 1 18.42 -7.37 -30.11
C MET A 1 17.00 -7.66 -29.69
N ASN A 2 16.02 -7.19 -30.48
CA ASN A 2 14.60 -7.31 -30.18
C ASN A 2 14.10 -8.68 -30.64
N LYS A 3 13.55 -9.48 -29.72
CA LYS A 3 12.90 -10.75 -30.04
C LYS A 3 11.42 -10.49 -30.27
N ILE A 4 11.00 -10.60 -31.53
CA ILE A 4 9.62 -10.51 -32.00
C ILE A 4 8.97 -11.88 -31.78
N TYR A 5 8.05 -11.99 -30.83
CA TYR A 5 7.26 -13.19 -30.60
C TYR A 5 6.13 -13.27 -31.63
N HIS A 6 6.18 -14.29 -32.50
CA HIS A 6 5.14 -14.60 -33.47
C HIS A 6 4.01 -15.39 -32.79
N PHE A 7 2.83 -14.79 -32.71
CA PHE A 7 1.61 -15.47 -32.26
C PHE A 7 0.95 -16.15 -33.47
N ILE A 8 0.95 -17.48 -33.47
CA ILE A 8 0.39 -18.31 -34.55
C ILE A 8 -1.14 -18.37 -34.39
N LEU A 9 -1.86 -17.80 -35.35
CA LEU A 9 -3.31 -17.92 -35.49
C LEU A 9 -3.65 -19.30 -36.07
N PHE A 10 -4.24 -20.17 -35.25
CA PHE A 10 -4.66 -21.50 -35.65
C PHE A 10 -6.13 -21.48 -36.07
N CYS A 11 -6.38 -21.36 -37.38
CA CYS A 11 -7.70 -21.54 -37.97
C CYS A 11 -8.03 -23.04 -38.06
N PHE A 12 -8.93 -23.52 -37.20
CA PHE A 12 -9.56 -24.84 -37.36
C PHE A 12 -10.96 -24.67 -37.95
N ALA A 13 -11.06 -24.80 -39.27
CA ALA A 13 -12.31 -25.02 -39.96
C ALA A 13 -12.63 -26.52 -39.92
N THR A 14 -13.70 -26.90 -39.20
CA THR A 14 -14.32 -28.21 -39.36
C THR A 14 -15.80 -28.02 -39.68
N LEU A 15 -16.16 -28.33 -40.92
CA LEU A 15 -17.53 -28.57 -41.35
C LEU A 15 -17.99 -29.91 -40.75
N CYS A 16 -19.04 -29.87 -39.95
CA CYS A 16 -19.91 -31.02 -39.71
C CYS A 16 -21.34 -30.60 -40.07
N LEU A 17 -21.81 -31.06 -41.24
CA LEU A 17 -23.22 -31.09 -41.58
C LEU A 17 -23.80 -32.39 -41.02
N ALA A 18 -24.71 -32.29 -40.04
CA ALA A 18 -25.58 -33.38 -39.65
C ALA A 18 -26.96 -32.81 -39.26
N ALA A 19 -27.92 -33.10 -40.14
CA ALA A 19 -29.36 -33.31 -39.95
C ALA A 19 -30.12 -32.57 -38.83
N CYS A 20 -31.07 -31.72 -39.25
CA CYS A 20 -32.24 -31.35 -38.46
C CYS A 20 -33.03 -32.58 -38.03
N SER A 21 -33.22 -32.74 -36.72
CA SER A 21 -34.49 -33.20 -36.18
C SER A 21 -35.16 -31.98 -35.56
N ASP A 22 -36.30 -31.59 -36.14
CA ASP A 22 -37.21 -30.59 -35.59
C ASP A 22 -37.75 -31.13 -34.25
N ASP A 23 -37.07 -30.76 -33.17
CA ASP A 23 -37.62 -30.73 -31.82
C ASP A 23 -37.02 -29.46 -31.22
N ASP A 24 -37.59 -28.33 -31.63
CA ASP A 24 -37.34 -27.03 -31.00
C ASP A 24 -37.92 -27.15 -29.59
N PRO A 25 -37.11 -27.23 -28.51
CA PRO A 25 -37.69 -27.04 -27.20
C PRO A 25 -38.20 -25.61 -27.22
N GLU A 26 -39.50 -25.41 -26.99
CA GLU A 26 -40.01 -24.08 -26.67
C GLU A 26 -39.14 -23.54 -25.52
N VAL A 27 -38.15 -22.71 -25.87
CA VAL A 27 -37.49 -21.84 -24.92
C VAL A 27 -38.62 -20.94 -24.50
N SER A 28 -39.25 -21.25 -23.37
CA SER A 28 -40.14 -20.34 -22.68
C SER A 28 -39.28 -19.21 -22.12
N GLY A 29 -38.71 -18.42 -23.03
CA GLY A 29 -38.04 -17.17 -22.77
C GLY A 29 -39.15 -16.19 -22.41
N ILE A 30 -39.57 -16.22 -21.15
CA ILE A 30 -40.38 -15.13 -20.61
C ILE A 30 -39.43 -13.92 -20.57
N ASP A 31 -39.46 -13.16 -21.66
CA ASP A 31 -38.80 -11.88 -21.78
C ASP A 31 -39.19 -10.99 -20.57
N GLY A 32 -38.20 -10.42 -19.89
CA GLY A 32 -38.40 -9.53 -18.75
C GLY A 32 -38.34 -10.14 -17.34
N LYS A 33 -37.84 -11.37 -17.15
CA LYS A 33 -37.49 -11.90 -15.81
C LYS A 33 -36.14 -11.42 -15.27
N ASP A 34 -35.27 -10.93 -16.15
CA ASP A 34 -33.93 -10.54 -15.78
C ASP A 34 -33.93 -9.32 -14.84
N HIS A 35 -33.07 -9.39 -13.81
CA HIS A 35 -32.91 -8.37 -12.77
C HIS A 35 -31.42 -8.22 -12.41
N PHE A 36 -30.60 -7.91 -13.40
CA PHE A 36 -29.16 -7.74 -13.21
C PHE A 36 -28.62 -6.38 -13.61
N ILE A 37 -27.55 -6.00 -12.92
CA ILE A 37 -26.72 -4.85 -13.22
C ILE A 37 -25.63 -5.37 -14.14
N SER A 38 -25.58 -4.83 -15.35
CA SER A 38 -24.62 -5.22 -16.38
C SER A 38 -23.36 -4.36 -16.33
N GLU A 39 -23.49 -3.11 -15.92
CA GLU A 39 -22.38 -2.17 -15.78
C GLU A 39 -22.59 -1.32 -14.54
N PHE A 40 -21.50 -0.99 -13.86
CA PHE A 40 -21.45 -0.07 -12.74
C PHE A 40 -20.07 0.56 -12.70
N ALA A 41 -19.99 1.88 -12.61
CA ALA A 41 -18.73 2.61 -12.55
C ALA A 41 -18.88 3.89 -11.73
N LEU A 42 -17.82 4.27 -11.02
CA LEU A 42 -17.74 5.54 -10.31
C LEU A 42 -16.73 6.45 -10.98
N THR A 43 -17.09 7.72 -11.17
CA THR A 43 -16.20 8.74 -11.72
C THR A 43 -15.96 9.84 -10.69
N VAL A 44 -14.70 10.05 -10.32
CA VAL A 44 -14.23 11.13 -9.43
C VAL A 44 -12.98 11.76 -10.05
N ASP A 45 -12.88 13.09 -9.97
CA ASP A 45 -11.78 13.88 -10.56
C ASP A 45 -11.49 13.57 -12.04
N GLY A 46 -12.52 13.16 -12.79
CA GLY A 46 -12.41 12.81 -14.21
C GLY A 46 -11.82 11.42 -14.49
N ILE A 47 -11.57 10.60 -13.45
CA ILE A 47 -11.13 9.21 -13.56
C ILE A 47 -12.32 8.29 -13.28
N THR A 48 -12.56 7.33 -14.17
CA THR A 48 -13.63 6.34 -14.04
C THR A 48 -13.07 5.01 -13.56
N TYR A 49 -13.58 4.54 -12.42
CA TYR A 49 -13.29 3.24 -11.82
C TYR A 49 -14.44 2.27 -12.11
N GLN A 50 -14.17 1.29 -12.95
CA GLN A 50 -15.17 0.31 -13.35
C GLN A 50 -15.30 -0.77 -12.26
N ALA A 51 -16.53 -1.07 -11.86
CA ALA A 51 -16.78 -2.06 -10.83
C ALA A 51 -16.65 -3.48 -11.37
N MET A 52 -16.15 -4.37 -10.52
CA MET A 52 -16.28 -5.81 -10.70
C MET A 52 -17.64 -6.25 -10.14
N ILE A 53 -18.41 -6.97 -10.97
CA ILE A 53 -19.71 -7.53 -10.56
C ILE A 53 -19.61 -9.06 -10.54
N VAL A 54 -19.64 -9.65 -9.35
CA VAL A 54 -19.60 -11.11 -9.17
C VAL A 54 -20.79 -11.55 -8.33
N GLY A 55 -21.72 -12.27 -8.95
CA GLY A 55 -22.94 -12.71 -8.30
C GLY A 55 -23.86 -11.54 -7.95
N ASP A 56 -23.95 -11.21 -6.67
CA ASP A 56 -24.73 -10.08 -6.11
C ASP A 56 -23.84 -8.98 -5.50
N LYS A 57 -22.52 -9.06 -5.69
CA LYS A 57 -21.58 -8.06 -5.18
C LYS A 57 -21.09 -7.15 -6.29
N ILE A 58 -21.05 -5.86 -5.98
CA ILE A 58 -20.43 -4.80 -6.78
C ILE A 58 -19.23 -4.30 -5.97
N THR A 59 -18.03 -4.42 -6.52
CA THR A 59 -16.80 -3.94 -5.88
C THR A 59 -16.09 -2.96 -6.81
N VAL A 60 -15.89 -1.73 -6.34
CA VAL A 60 -15.07 -0.74 -7.03
C VAL A 60 -13.68 -0.74 -6.40
N GLU A 61 -12.66 -1.02 -7.21
CA GLU A 61 -11.27 -0.89 -6.80
C GLU A 61 -10.78 0.52 -7.12
N ILE A 62 -10.23 1.20 -6.11
CA ILE A 62 -9.66 2.54 -6.26
C ILE A 62 -8.21 2.57 -5.77
N PRO A 63 -7.34 3.40 -6.36
CA PRO A 63 -5.97 3.56 -5.88
C PRO A 63 -5.94 4.07 -4.43
N TYR A 64 -4.95 3.65 -3.66
CA TYR A 64 -4.74 4.08 -2.28
C TYR A 64 -4.85 5.60 -2.11
N ASN A 65 -5.52 6.06 -1.05
CA ASN A 65 -5.86 7.46 -0.75
C ASN A 65 -6.79 8.19 -1.75
N THR A 66 -7.34 7.50 -2.75
CA THR A 66 -8.40 8.10 -3.59
C THR A 66 -9.65 8.31 -2.74
N SER A 67 -10.11 9.55 -2.60
CA SER A 67 -11.42 9.81 -2.00
C SER A 67 -12.50 9.67 -3.05
N LEU A 68 -13.61 9.02 -2.67
CA LEU A 68 -14.81 8.93 -3.51
C LEU A 68 -15.81 10.08 -3.22
N LYS A 69 -15.41 11.07 -2.42
CA LYS A 69 -16.24 12.23 -2.12
C LYS A 69 -16.58 12.99 -3.40
N GLY A 70 -17.88 13.13 -3.68
CA GLY A 70 -18.37 13.79 -4.89
C GLY A 70 -18.26 12.93 -6.15
N ALA A 71 -18.01 11.62 -6.02
CA ALA A 71 -18.06 10.70 -7.13
C ALA A 71 -19.47 10.66 -7.75
N THR A 72 -19.51 10.54 -9.07
CA THR A 72 -20.73 10.29 -9.84
C THR A 72 -20.77 8.84 -10.28
N VAL A 73 -21.97 8.31 -10.55
CA VAL A 73 -22.15 6.90 -10.93
C VAL A 73 -22.76 6.76 -12.32
N GLU A 74 -22.22 5.81 -13.08
CA GLU A 74 -22.81 5.29 -14.30
C GLU A 74 -23.17 3.82 -14.10
N TYR A 75 -24.33 3.39 -14.58
CA TYR A 75 -24.78 2.02 -14.46
C TYR A 75 -25.72 1.64 -15.61
N ALA A 76 -25.76 0.34 -15.92
CA ALA A 76 -26.67 -0.23 -16.91
C ALA A 76 -27.41 -1.44 -16.32
N LEU A 77 -28.73 -1.46 -16.49
CA LEU A 77 -29.58 -2.57 -16.08
C LEU A 77 -30.00 -3.38 -17.30
N CYS A 78 -30.37 -4.65 -17.09
CA CYS A 78 -31.10 -5.40 -18.10
C CYS A 78 -32.42 -4.72 -18.49
N GLU A 79 -32.92 -5.01 -19.70
CA GLU A 79 -34.07 -4.32 -20.27
C GLU A 79 -35.31 -4.39 -19.36
N GLY A 80 -35.94 -3.24 -19.12
CA GLY A 80 -37.17 -3.14 -18.34
C GLY A 80 -36.99 -3.31 -16.83
N ALA A 81 -35.78 -3.51 -16.32
CA ALA A 81 -35.51 -3.54 -14.90
C ALA A 81 -35.43 -2.12 -14.29
N SER A 82 -35.70 -2.04 -12.99
CA SER A 82 -35.57 -0.83 -12.16
C SER A 82 -34.65 -1.10 -10.98
N ILE A 83 -34.04 -0.04 -10.43
CA ILE A 83 -33.11 -0.11 -9.30
C ILE A 83 -33.53 0.87 -8.20
N ASN A 84 -33.47 0.42 -6.94
CA ASN A 84 -33.76 1.24 -5.76
C ASN A 84 -32.77 0.97 -4.61
N PRO A 85 -32.20 2.01 -3.96
CA PRO A 85 -32.31 3.43 -4.28
C PRO A 85 -31.71 3.75 -5.65
N ASN A 86 -32.05 4.91 -6.25
CA ASN A 86 -31.47 5.32 -7.52
C ASN A 86 -29.98 5.66 -7.30
N PRO A 87 -29.03 4.93 -7.92
CA PRO A 87 -27.60 5.20 -7.73
C PRO A 87 -27.22 6.66 -7.99
N SER A 88 -27.80 7.31 -9.00
CA SER A 88 -27.48 8.70 -9.37
C SER A 88 -27.86 9.74 -8.30
N THR A 89 -28.50 9.34 -7.20
CA THR A 89 -28.85 10.21 -6.07
C THR A 89 -27.93 10.06 -4.86
N ILE A 90 -26.97 9.13 -4.92
CA ILE A 90 -26.01 8.86 -3.84
C ILE A 90 -24.78 9.75 -4.03
N GLU A 91 -24.39 10.46 -2.97
CA GLU A 91 -23.19 11.30 -2.92
C GLU A 91 -22.06 10.71 -2.06
N ASP A 92 -22.38 9.71 -1.25
CA ASP A 92 -21.48 9.11 -0.26
C ASP A 92 -21.16 7.65 -0.63
N TRP A 93 -20.25 7.51 -1.61
CA TRP A 93 -19.78 6.23 -2.13
C TRP A 93 -18.68 5.59 -1.28
N GLU A 94 -18.27 6.26 -0.19
CA GLU A 94 -17.33 5.73 0.81
C GLU A 94 -18.04 4.85 1.87
N ASN A 95 -19.34 4.59 1.67
CA ASN A 95 -20.15 3.69 2.48
C ASN A 95 -20.68 2.51 1.67
N GLU A 96 -21.02 1.42 2.37
CA GLU A 96 -21.68 0.27 1.75
C GLU A 96 -23.11 0.62 1.36
N TRP A 97 -23.54 0.15 0.19
CA TRP A 97 -24.90 0.35 -0.31
C TRP A 97 -25.56 -0.96 -0.69
N LYS A 98 -26.88 -1.01 -0.58
CA LYS A 98 -27.70 -2.13 -1.05
C LYS A 98 -28.70 -1.64 -2.08
N PHE A 99 -28.71 -2.28 -3.23
CA PHE A 99 -29.60 -1.98 -4.34
C PHE A 99 -30.55 -3.14 -4.58
N VAL A 100 -31.84 -2.86 -4.64
CA VAL A 100 -32.85 -3.81 -5.09
C VAL A 100 -33.07 -3.58 -6.56
N VAL A 101 -32.72 -4.56 -7.39
CA VAL A 101 -33.02 -4.57 -8.81
C VAL A 101 -34.25 -5.42 -9.04
N THR A 102 -35.29 -4.82 -9.63
CA THR A 102 -36.58 -5.45 -9.89
C THR A 102 -36.80 -5.55 -11.38
N SER A 103 -37.02 -6.78 -11.85
CA SER A 103 -37.35 -7.09 -13.24
C SER A 103 -38.72 -6.55 -13.65
N LYS A 104 -39.00 -6.57 -14.95
CA LYS A 104 -40.33 -6.25 -15.49
C LYS A 104 -41.43 -7.18 -14.95
N MET A 105 -41.08 -8.42 -14.62
CA MET A 105 -41.99 -9.42 -14.04
C MET A 105 -42.11 -9.34 -12.51
N GLN A 106 -41.52 -8.32 -11.87
CA GLN A 106 -41.52 -8.07 -10.43
C GLN A 106 -40.71 -9.06 -9.58
N ASP A 107 -39.91 -9.93 -10.22
CA ASP A 107 -38.86 -10.67 -9.52
C ASP A 107 -37.72 -9.71 -9.16
N SER A 108 -37.21 -9.79 -7.92
CA SER A 108 -36.18 -8.89 -7.41
C SER A 108 -34.92 -9.62 -6.96
N LYS A 109 -33.78 -8.95 -7.10
CA LYS A 109 -32.49 -9.36 -6.53
C LYS A 109 -31.83 -8.19 -5.83
N VAL A 110 -31.22 -8.46 -4.68
CA VAL A 110 -30.43 -7.48 -3.94
C VAL A 110 -28.98 -7.56 -4.40
N TYR A 111 -28.37 -6.40 -4.64
CA TYR A 111 -26.94 -6.23 -4.88
C TYR A 111 -26.33 -5.45 -3.72
N SER A 112 -25.12 -5.83 -3.30
CA SER A 112 -24.34 -5.10 -2.29
C SER A 112 -23.13 -4.45 -2.94
N TYR A 113 -23.03 -3.14 -2.80
CA TYR A 113 -21.91 -2.32 -3.22
C TYR A 113 -20.92 -2.11 -2.08
N THR A 114 -19.64 -2.19 -2.41
CA THR A 114 -18.52 -1.75 -1.58
C THR A 114 -17.38 -1.24 -2.47
N TYR A 115 -16.38 -0.63 -1.86
CA TYR A 115 -15.13 -0.27 -2.51
C TYR A 115 -13.95 -0.84 -1.74
N GLN A 116 -12.81 -0.98 -2.41
CA GLN A 116 -11.57 -1.36 -1.76
C GLN A 116 -10.38 -0.60 -2.36
N TYR A 117 -9.42 -0.29 -1.50
CA TYR A 117 -8.16 0.29 -1.95
C TYR A 117 -7.29 -0.76 -2.63
N THR A 118 -6.57 -0.31 -3.65
CA THR A 118 -5.49 -1.02 -4.32
C THR A 118 -4.19 -0.27 -4.09
N ASP A 119 -3.10 -1.02 -3.92
CA ASP A 119 -1.79 -0.42 -3.72
C ASP A 119 -1.32 0.31 -4.99
N ILE A 120 -0.63 1.42 -4.78
CA ILE A 120 0.10 2.15 -5.82
C ILE A 120 1.56 1.72 -5.68
N GLU A 121 1.98 0.81 -6.55
CA GLU A 121 3.26 0.13 -6.45
C GLU A 121 4.34 0.76 -7.34
N GLN A 122 5.55 0.89 -6.80
CA GLN A 122 6.76 1.18 -7.57
C GLN A 122 7.60 -0.07 -7.70
N SER A 123 7.80 -0.52 -8.94
CA SER A 123 8.75 -1.59 -9.25
C SER A 123 10.19 -1.10 -9.16
N GLY A 124 11.06 -1.86 -8.50
CA GLY A 124 12.48 -1.54 -8.38
C GLY A 124 12.80 -0.51 -7.30
N SER A 125 14.08 -0.22 -7.14
CA SER A 125 14.58 0.65 -6.08
C SER A 125 14.42 2.13 -6.41
N VAL A 126 14.17 2.93 -5.37
CA VAL A 126 14.04 4.39 -5.40
C VAL A 126 15.21 5.02 -4.66
N VAL A 127 15.76 6.10 -5.22
CA VAL A 127 16.75 6.96 -4.57
C VAL A 127 16.18 8.38 -4.53
N LEU A 128 16.10 8.96 -3.34
CA LEU A 128 15.70 10.34 -3.12
C LEU A 128 16.93 11.07 -2.59
N ALA A 129 17.66 11.76 -3.47
CA ALA A 129 18.92 12.42 -3.16
C ALA A 129 18.73 13.86 -2.65
N THR A 130 17.57 14.46 -2.91
CA THR A 130 17.25 15.87 -2.62
C THR A 130 15.88 16.02 -1.95
N GLN A 131 15.65 17.14 -1.26
CA GLN A 131 14.34 17.44 -0.66
C GLN A 131 13.25 17.54 -1.74
N ALA A 132 13.56 18.12 -2.90
CA ALA A 132 12.59 18.23 -3.99
C ALA A 132 12.12 16.86 -4.50
N GLU A 133 12.97 15.83 -4.48
CA GLU A 133 12.58 14.47 -4.84
C GLU A 133 11.66 13.84 -3.79
N VAL A 134 11.91 14.08 -2.49
CA VAL A 134 10.99 13.68 -1.41
C VAL A 134 9.63 14.35 -1.58
N ASP A 135 9.60 15.66 -1.80
CA ASP A 135 8.35 16.41 -1.97
C ASP A 135 7.57 15.97 -3.22
N ASN A 136 8.28 15.62 -4.30
CA ASN A 136 7.67 15.11 -5.51
C ASN A 136 7.20 13.66 -5.36
N PHE A 137 7.82 12.85 -4.49
CA PHE A 137 7.38 11.49 -4.21
C PHE A 137 5.94 11.47 -3.67
N ALA A 138 5.54 12.43 -2.83
CA ALA A 138 4.17 12.54 -2.33
C ALA A 138 3.11 12.59 -3.44
N LYS A 139 3.43 13.22 -4.57
CA LYS A 139 2.51 13.38 -5.72
C LYS A 139 2.26 12.08 -6.47
N THR A 140 3.10 11.07 -6.26
CA THR A 140 2.97 9.77 -6.92
C THR A 140 1.87 8.90 -6.28
N GLY A 141 1.53 9.17 -5.02
CA GLY A 141 0.64 8.32 -4.23
C GLY A 141 1.23 6.94 -3.87
N ILE A 142 2.47 6.64 -4.24
CA ILE A 142 3.11 5.34 -4.01
C ILE A 142 3.06 5.00 -2.52
N ASN A 143 2.48 3.85 -2.21
CA ASN A 143 2.41 3.30 -0.86
C ASN A 143 3.24 2.02 -0.71
N LYS A 144 3.77 1.47 -1.80
CA LYS A 144 4.55 0.22 -1.81
C LYS A 144 5.72 0.28 -2.79
N ILE A 145 6.92 -0.02 -2.30
CA ILE A 145 8.14 -0.09 -3.12
C ILE A 145 8.62 -1.55 -3.18
N GLU A 146 8.57 -2.14 -4.37
CA GLU A 146 9.11 -3.47 -4.67
C GLU A 146 10.61 -3.38 -4.97
N GLY A 147 11.36 -2.92 -3.97
CA GLY A 147 12.76 -2.58 -4.07
C GLY A 147 13.28 -1.94 -2.79
N SER A 148 14.44 -1.29 -2.88
CA SER A 148 15.02 -0.51 -1.78
C SER A 148 14.64 0.96 -1.90
N LEU A 149 14.52 1.64 -0.76
CA LEU A 149 14.45 3.10 -0.69
C LEU A 149 15.75 3.64 -0.10
N THR A 150 16.46 4.49 -0.84
CA THR A 150 17.65 5.18 -0.34
C THR A 150 17.35 6.67 -0.17
N ILE A 151 17.51 7.18 1.05
CA ILE A 151 17.30 8.58 1.40
C ILE A 151 18.65 9.27 1.57
N GLY A 152 18.86 10.32 0.77
CA GLY A 152 20.07 11.12 0.78
C GLY A 152 21.28 10.42 0.17
N THR A 153 22.41 11.10 0.24
CA THR A 153 23.71 10.62 -0.25
C THR A 153 24.82 10.94 0.77
N ALA A 154 26.06 10.54 0.48
CA ALA A 154 27.20 10.79 1.37
C ALA A 154 27.47 12.28 1.60
N ASP A 155 27.48 13.07 0.52
CA ASP A 155 27.92 14.48 0.51
C ASP A 155 27.01 15.39 -0.34
N GLY A 156 25.77 14.96 -0.60
CA GLY A 156 24.82 15.71 -1.44
C GLY A 156 23.95 16.72 -0.68
N GLU A 157 22.92 17.19 -1.37
CA GLU A 157 21.99 18.19 -0.84
C GLU A 157 21.25 17.70 0.41
N GLU A 158 20.92 18.66 1.26
CA GLU A 158 20.23 18.39 2.52
C GLU A 158 18.78 18.00 2.29
N ILE A 159 18.35 16.94 2.97
CA ILE A 159 16.95 16.54 3.10
C ILE A 159 16.55 16.78 4.55
N THR A 160 15.62 17.68 4.82
CA THR A 160 15.30 18.14 6.18
C THR A 160 14.09 17.46 6.79
N ASN A 161 13.21 16.89 5.96
CA ASN A 161 12.01 16.16 6.40
C ASN A 161 11.71 15.00 5.42
N LEU A 162 10.82 14.09 5.85
CA LEU A 162 10.34 12.97 5.05
C LEU A 162 8.83 13.02 4.83
N ASP A 163 8.21 14.20 4.93
CA ASP A 163 6.74 14.35 4.88
C ASP A 163 6.16 13.79 3.58
N GLY A 164 6.92 13.88 2.48
CA GLY A 164 6.56 13.30 1.19
C GLY A 164 6.42 11.77 1.16
N LEU A 165 6.84 11.07 2.22
CA LEU A 165 6.81 9.61 2.35
C LEU A 165 5.62 9.11 3.19
N ALA A 166 4.73 9.99 3.65
CA ALA A 166 3.66 9.66 4.59
C ALA A 166 2.70 8.55 4.11
N ASN A 167 2.63 8.29 2.80
CA ASN A 167 1.78 7.24 2.24
C ASN A 167 2.45 5.86 2.24
N LEU A 168 3.76 5.79 2.45
CA LEU A 168 4.53 4.56 2.30
C LEU A 168 4.24 3.57 3.43
N LYS A 169 3.77 2.39 3.05
CA LYS A 169 3.45 1.27 3.94
C LYS A 169 4.43 0.12 3.86
N GLN A 170 5.03 -0.10 2.69
CA GLN A 170 5.92 -1.24 2.49
C GLN A 170 7.13 -0.89 1.63
N ILE A 171 8.29 -1.38 2.08
CA ILE A 171 9.53 -1.45 1.30
C ILE A 171 10.02 -2.90 1.34
N SER A 172 9.97 -3.60 0.20
CA SER A 172 10.27 -5.04 0.16
C SER A 172 11.75 -5.36 0.44
N ASN A 173 12.67 -4.45 0.12
CA ASN A 173 14.11 -4.58 0.43
C ASN A 173 14.54 -3.59 1.52
N SER A 174 15.63 -2.83 1.31
CA SER A 174 16.21 -2.00 2.37
C SER A 174 15.71 -0.56 2.33
N LEU A 175 15.39 0.00 3.50
CA LEU A 175 15.41 1.44 3.76
C LEU A 175 16.82 1.83 4.22
N VAL A 176 17.49 2.68 3.44
CA VAL A 176 18.85 3.16 3.72
C VAL A 176 18.82 4.67 3.98
N ILE A 177 19.35 5.10 5.12
CA ILE A 177 19.46 6.52 5.47
C ILE A 177 20.92 6.98 5.40
N ASN A 178 21.20 7.95 4.53
CA ASN A 178 22.54 8.50 4.29
C ASN A 178 22.79 9.84 5.03
N PRO A 179 24.05 10.31 5.07
CA PRO A 179 24.45 11.50 5.84
C PRO A 179 23.84 12.83 5.41
N SER A 180 23.36 12.96 4.16
CA SER A 180 22.71 14.19 3.70
C SER A 180 21.28 14.37 4.25
N TYR A 181 20.70 13.36 4.91
CA TYR A 181 19.48 13.55 5.70
C TYR A 181 19.77 14.31 6.99
N LYS A 182 19.09 15.44 7.21
CA LYS A 182 19.28 16.37 8.33
C LYS A 182 18.10 16.42 9.31
N GLY A 183 17.07 15.59 9.10
CA GLY A 183 16.00 15.43 10.08
C GLY A 183 16.51 14.82 11.39
N THR A 184 15.84 15.16 12.50
CA THR A 184 16.19 14.67 13.85
C THR A 184 15.51 13.35 14.21
N ASP A 185 14.47 12.98 13.47
CA ASP A 185 13.72 11.73 13.59
C ASP A 185 13.35 11.20 12.19
N LEU A 186 12.45 10.22 12.11
CA LEU A 186 11.95 9.67 10.84
C LEU A 186 10.48 10.03 10.58
N THR A 187 9.99 11.14 11.15
CA THR A 187 8.62 11.62 10.92
C THR A 187 8.35 11.72 9.42
N GLY A 188 7.19 11.20 9.00
CA GLY A 188 6.86 10.99 7.59
C GLY A 188 6.97 9.52 7.15
N LEU A 189 7.58 8.64 7.95
CA LEU A 189 7.56 7.18 7.77
C LEU A 189 6.65 6.46 8.79
N ASP A 190 5.77 7.20 9.47
CA ASP A 190 4.95 6.69 10.57
C ASP A 190 3.97 5.58 10.16
N ASN A 191 3.60 5.52 8.88
CA ASN A 191 2.69 4.54 8.28
C ASN A 191 3.42 3.31 7.69
N LEU A 192 4.75 3.22 7.81
CA LEU A 192 5.50 2.07 7.31
C LEU A 192 5.19 0.84 8.18
N GLU A 193 4.53 -0.15 7.59
CA GLU A 193 4.06 -1.38 8.24
C GLU A 193 5.03 -2.56 8.02
N GLN A 194 5.67 -2.63 6.85
CA GLN A 194 6.56 -3.74 6.48
C GLN A 194 7.86 -3.25 5.85
N LEU A 195 8.96 -3.89 6.25
CA LEU A 195 10.29 -3.54 5.78
C LEU A 195 11.15 -4.79 5.52
N GLY A 196 11.88 -4.81 4.42
CA GLY A 196 12.92 -5.81 4.19
C GLY A 196 14.09 -5.63 5.16
N SER A 197 14.74 -4.48 5.16
CA SER A 197 15.79 -4.17 6.15
C SER A 197 15.82 -2.69 6.48
N PHE A 198 16.19 -2.34 7.72
CA PHE A 198 16.53 -0.97 8.08
C PHE A 198 18.05 -0.81 8.15
N LYS A 199 18.60 0.22 7.50
CA LYS A 199 20.05 0.47 7.47
C LYS A 199 20.38 1.94 7.72
N LEU A 200 20.86 2.21 8.93
CA LEU A 200 21.61 3.41 9.29
C LEU A 200 23.07 3.00 9.55
N GLY A 201 23.91 3.10 8.51
CA GLY A 201 25.26 2.53 8.52
C GLY A 201 25.28 1.04 8.16
N SER A 202 26.26 0.31 8.69
CA SER A 202 26.42 -1.13 8.51
C SER A 202 26.99 -1.77 9.78
N THR A 203 27.03 -3.10 9.87
CA THR A 203 27.62 -3.81 11.02
C THR A 203 29.13 -3.57 11.20
N THR A 204 29.82 -3.06 10.16
CA THR A 204 31.27 -2.83 10.17
C THR A 204 31.68 -1.36 10.02
N SER A 205 30.75 -0.49 9.62
CA SER A 205 31.01 0.94 9.41
C SER A 205 29.85 1.77 9.95
N ALA A 206 30.13 2.65 10.90
CA ALA A 206 29.15 3.56 11.47
C ALA A 206 28.66 4.58 10.41
N SER A 207 27.39 4.94 10.52
CA SER A 207 26.78 6.02 9.77
C SER A 207 27.50 7.33 10.05
N LYS A 208 27.68 8.14 9.00
CA LYS A 208 28.16 9.51 9.11
C LYS A 208 27.03 10.53 9.28
N ASN A 209 25.78 10.06 9.41
CA ASN A 209 24.67 10.93 9.77
C ASN A 209 24.86 11.40 11.22
N ILE A 210 24.88 12.71 11.42
CA ILE A 210 25.13 13.34 12.72
C ILE A 210 23.89 14.06 13.31
N MET A 211 22.78 14.11 12.56
CA MET A 211 21.58 14.86 12.93
C MET A 211 20.45 13.97 13.44
N LEU A 212 20.30 12.76 12.87
CA LEU A 212 19.24 11.83 13.25
C LEU A 212 19.47 11.36 14.69
N LYS A 213 18.55 11.71 15.60
CA LYS A 213 18.57 11.36 17.02
C LYS A 213 17.62 10.24 17.38
N THR A 214 16.53 10.12 16.64
CA THR A 214 15.46 9.18 16.95
C THR A 214 15.12 8.32 15.74
N VAL A 215 15.18 7.00 15.90
CA VAL A 215 14.52 6.06 14.96
C VAL A 215 13.16 5.72 15.54
N ASN A 216 12.08 6.31 15.01
CA ASN A 216 10.71 6.02 15.43
C ASN A 216 9.92 5.48 14.24
N LEU A 217 9.46 4.23 14.32
CA LEU A 217 8.66 3.56 13.29
C LEU A 217 7.44 2.90 13.97
N PRO A 218 6.43 3.70 14.37
CA PRO A 218 5.37 3.29 15.30
C PRO A 218 4.36 2.29 14.73
N SER A 219 4.31 2.14 13.40
CA SER A 219 3.41 1.20 12.71
C SER A 219 4.11 -0.04 12.18
N LEU A 220 5.44 -0.11 12.29
CA LEU A 220 6.22 -1.22 11.73
C LEU A 220 5.92 -2.52 12.48
N LEU A 221 5.45 -3.52 11.75
CA LEU A 221 5.01 -4.82 12.30
C LEU A 221 6.12 -5.87 12.25
N GLY A 222 7.01 -5.79 11.26
CA GLY A 222 8.07 -6.79 11.07
C GLY A 222 9.17 -6.32 10.13
N VAL A 223 10.36 -6.89 10.32
CA VAL A 223 11.52 -6.70 9.45
C VAL A 223 11.98 -8.07 8.96
N THR A 224 11.94 -8.31 7.65
CA THR A 224 12.22 -9.66 7.10
C THR A 224 13.71 -9.99 6.97
N GLY A 225 14.59 -8.99 7.03
CA GLY A 225 16.05 -9.10 7.06
C GLY A 225 16.63 -8.37 8.25
N ASP A 226 17.71 -7.61 8.04
CA ASP A 226 18.43 -6.92 9.12
C ASP A 226 17.74 -5.65 9.62
N PHE A 227 17.85 -5.40 10.93
CA PHE A 227 17.63 -4.08 11.53
C PHE A 227 18.97 -3.53 12.05
N VAL A 228 19.59 -2.66 11.26
CA VAL A 228 20.93 -2.10 11.54
C VAL A 228 20.84 -0.62 11.88
N VAL A 229 21.23 -0.30 13.12
CA VAL A 229 21.53 1.04 13.60
C VAL A 229 22.97 1.05 14.09
N ASN A 230 23.90 1.53 13.26
CA ASN A 230 25.27 1.79 13.67
C ASN A 230 25.54 3.29 13.52
N SER A 231 25.47 4.04 14.61
CA SER A 231 25.57 5.51 14.62
C SER A 231 26.15 5.97 15.94
N SER A 232 26.81 7.12 16.01
CA SER A 232 27.26 7.68 17.31
C SER A 232 26.25 8.64 17.96
N VAL A 233 25.15 8.97 17.27
CA VAL A 233 24.26 10.08 17.66
C VAL A 233 22.82 9.67 18.01
N ILE A 234 22.43 8.41 17.77
CA ILE A 234 21.06 7.94 18.05
C ILE A 234 20.85 7.83 19.55
N GLU A 235 19.86 8.56 20.04
CA GLU A 235 19.46 8.65 21.44
C GLU A 235 18.26 7.75 21.74
N LYS A 236 17.35 7.59 20.78
CA LYS A 236 16.14 6.79 20.94
C LYS A 236 15.86 5.90 19.73
N ILE A 237 15.43 4.67 20.00
CA ILE A 237 14.84 3.78 19.02
C ILE A 237 13.47 3.32 19.56
N SER A 238 12.42 3.42 18.76
CA SER A 238 11.08 2.92 19.09
C SER A 238 10.49 2.21 17.87
N ILE A 239 10.29 0.91 18.04
CA ILE A 239 9.68 -0.04 17.11
C ILE A 239 8.66 -0.91 17.88
N PRO A 240 7.65 -0.28 18.50
CA PRO A 240 6.84 -0.89 19.57
C PRO A 240 5.97 -2.06 19.10
N LYS A 241 5.76 -2.22 17.79
CA LYS A 241 4.90 -3.24 17.19
C LYS A 241 5.67 -4.29 16.39
N VAL A 242 7.01 -4.20 16.33
CA VAL A 242 7.80 -5.15 15.56
C VAL A 242 7.82 -6.49 16.30
N GLU A 243 7.23 -7.52 15.71
CA GLU A 243 7.14 -8.87 16.29
C GLU A 243 8.36 -9.74 15.95
N PHE A 244 8.96 -9.53 14.78
CA PHE A 244 10.11 -10.32 14.32
C PHE A 244 11.14 -9.49 13.54
N ILE A 245 12.41 -9.88 13.70
CA ILE A 245 13.54 -9.48 12.86
C ILE A 245 14.09 -10.76 12.20
N GLY A 246 14.08 -10.83 10.87
CA GLY A 246 14.40 -12.05 10.15
C GLY A 246 15.87 -12.45 10.18
N GLU A 247 16.79 -11.48 10.27
CA GLU A 247 18.24 -11.71 10.33
C GLU A 247 18.85 -11.08 11.59
N ASP A 248 19.81 -10.15 11.46
CA ASP A 248 20.48 -9.52 12.61
C ASP A 248 19.71 -8.28 13.10
N MET A 249 19.58 -8.16 14.42
CA MET A 249 19.25 -6.90 15.09
C MET A 249 20.55 -6.32 15.65
N TYR A 250 21.13 -5.36 14.92
CA TYR A 250 22.41 -4.74 15.26
C TYR A 250 22.20 -3.26 15.62
N ILE A 251 22.25 -2.95 16.91
CA ILE A 251 22.10 -1.60 17.44
C ILE A 251 23.37 -1.22 18.18
N THR A 252 24.09 -0.23 17.68
CA THR A 252 25.22 0.38 18.35
C THR A 252 25.13 1.89 18.26
N SER A 253 24.99 2.55 19.41
CA SER A 253 25.12 3.99 19.53
C SER A 253 25.63 4.46 20.88
N ASP A 254 26.69 5.27 20.85
CA ASP A 254 27.30 5.87 22.03
C ASP A 254 26.36 6.83 22.77
N ALA A 255 25.30 7.29 22.10
CA ALA A 255 24.28 8.19 22.63
C ALA A 255 22.97 7.49 23.02
N LEU A 256 22.83 6.17 22.85
CA LEU A 256 21.55 5.49 23.06
C LEU A 256 21.11 5.55 24.53
N LEU A 257 19.92 6.13 24.76
CA LEU A 257 19.29 6.30 26.08
C LEU A 257 17.99 5.50 26.21
N ASP A 258 17.26 5.30 25.11
CA ASP A 258 15.95 4.66 25.09
C ASP A 258 15.83 3.66 23.93
N LEU A 259 15.40 2.44 24.23
CA LEU A 259 15.12 1.38 23.26
C LEU A 259 13.78 0.75 23.59
N ASP A 260 12.79 1.04 22.77
CA ASP A 260 11.45 0.45 22.82
C ASP A 260 11.29 -0.54 21.66
N ALA A 261 11.53 -1.81 21.97
CA ALA A 261 11.38 -2.94 21.07
C ALA A 261 10.65 -4.10 21.78
N ASN A 262 9.68 -3.75 22.61
CA ASN A 262 9.06 -4.68 23.57
C ASN A 262 8.23 -5.79 22.91
N ALA A 263 7.78 -5.59 21.67
CA ALA A 263 7.03 -6.59 20.91
C ALA A 263 7.93 -7.62 20.19
N VAL A 264 9.26 -7.43 20.16
CA VAL A 264 10.16 -8.33 19.42
C VAL A 264 10.20 -9.70 20.09
N GLU A 265 9.58 -10.69 19.45
CA GLU A 265 9.53 -12.08 19.93
C GLU A 265 10.70 -12.91 19.40
N SER A 266 11.19 -12.59 18.20
CA SER A 266 12.25 -13.35 17.55
C SER A 266 13.22 -12.49 16.75
N VAL A 267 14.50 -12.88 16.83
CA VAL A 267 15.60 -12.40 15.98
C VAL A 267 16.23 -13.62 15.34
N GLY A 268 16.22 -13.69 14.01
CA GLY A 268 16.60 -14.91 13.28
C GLY A 268 18.08 -15.27 13.37
N ALA A 269 18.95 -14.28 13.56
CA ALA A 269 20.38 -14.46 13.76
C ALA A 269 20.85 -13.80 15.08
N SER A 270 21.59 -12.71 15.02
CA SER A 270 22.24 -12.10 16.19
C SER A 270 21.44 -10.91 16.72
N LEU A 271 21.26 -10.85 18.04
CA LEU A 271 20.84 -9.64 18.74
C LEU A 271 22.05 -8.99 19.40
N ILE A 272 22.47 -7.83 18.89
CA ILE A 272 23.56 -7.02 19.43
C ILE A 272 23.01 -5.64 19.76
N VAL A 273 23.07 -5.26 21.04
CA VAL A 273 22.74 -3.92 21.50
C VAL A 273 23.91 -3.35 22.30
N LYS A 274 24.45 -2.22 21.86
CA LYS A 274 25.50 -1.45 22.55
C LYS A 274 25.06 0.00 22.67
N GLY A 275 24.82 0.45 23.89
CA GLY A 275 24.41 1.82 24.21
C GLY A 275 25.50 2.60 24.95
N SER A 276 25.11 3.76 25.49
CA SER A 276 25.98 4.57 26.33
C SER A 276 26.13 4.02 27.75
N VAL A 277 27.23 4.35 28.41
CA VAL A 277 27.41 4.22 29.88
C VAL A 277 27.26 5.57 30.60
N ALA A 278 27.01 6.66 29.88
CA ALA A 278 26.85 7.99 30.47
C ALA A 278 25.53 8.05 31.26
N GLN A 279 25.62 7.96 32.59
CA GLN A 279 24.49 8.24 33.46
C GLN A 279 23.99 9.66 33.19
N LYS A 280 22.67 9.82 32.97
CA LYS A 280 22.01 11.09 33.29
C LYS A 280 22.31 11.34 34.76
N GLU A 281 23.13 12.34 35.09
CA GLU A 281 23.18 12.84 36.46
C GLU A 281 21.73 13.16 36.83
N SER A 282 21.13 12.35 37.71
CA SER A 282 19.85 12.69 38.32
C SER A 282 20.03 14.08 38.89
N ALA A 283 19.22 15.03 38.42
CA ALA A 283 19.13 16.35 39.02
C ALA A 283 19.01 16.15 40.53
N THR A 284 20.05 16.54 41.27
CA THR A 284 20.04 16.56 42.72
C THR A 284 18.87 17.42 43.13
N THR A 285 17.83 16.80 43.67
CA THR A 285 16.81 17.50 44.46
C THR A 285 17.55 18.08 45.66
N GLU A 286 17.89 19.37 45.59
CA GLU A 286 18.28 20.12 46.78
C GLU A 286 17.12 20.08 47.77
N ALA A 287 17.46 19.72 49.01
CA ALA A 287 16.57 19.54 50.14
C ALA A 287 16.15 20.87 50.77
#